data_AF-A0A7X7HRU9-F1
#
_entry.id   AF-A0A7X7HRU9-F1
#
_cell.length_a   1.000
_cell.length_b   1.000
_cell.length_c   1.000
_cell.angle_alpha   90.00
_cell.angle_beta   90.00
_cell.angle_gamma   90.00
#
_symmetry.space_group_name_H-M   'P 1'
#
loop_
_entity.id
_entity.type
_entity.pdbx_description
1 polymer ?
#
loop_
_entity_poly.entity_id
_entity_poly.type
_entity_poly.pdbx_seq_one_letter_code
_entity_poly.pdbx_strand_id
1 'polypeptide(L)'
;MNIDRLVVGQGAAYGLLLAAPAAIVNVVLAGQDPKPKAALNATLLALLIAFGISGFMAGKIATGRPAAHGALAGLVAFALVQVIGVLGRLDREAGISIPQIVVLGSVAAGIAAATSGLGAKRHLREEP
;
A
#
# COMPACT_ATOMS: atom_id res chain seq x y z
N MET A 1 20.03 -13.37 -7.60
CA MET A 1 18.92 -13.11 -6.67
C MET A 1 17.72 -12.67 -7.51
N ASN A 2 16.72 -13.53 -7.75
CA ASN A 2 15.67 -13.23 -8.74
C ASN A 2 14.40 -12.71 -8.05
N ILE A 3 14.01 -11.48 -8.33
CA ILE A 3 12.71 -10.93 -7.95
C ILE A 3 11.78 -11.12 -9.14
N ASP A 4 10.69 -11.84 -8.93
CA ASP A 4 9.64 -11.98 -9.93
C ASP A 4 8.81 -10.68 -9.98
N ARG A 5 9.00 -9.94 -11.06
CA ARG A 5 8.31 -8.66 -11.31
C ARG A 5 6.81 -8.86 -11.49
N LEU A 6 6.37 -10.00 -12.02
CA LEU A 6 4.96 -10.29 -12.21
C LEU A 6 4.26 -10.46 -10.86
N VAL A 7 4.89 -11.19 -9.93
CA VAL A 7 4.36 -11.38 -8.57
C VAL A 7 4.26 -10.04 -7.82
N VAL A 8 5.28 -9.20 -7.94
CA VAL A 8 5.28 -7.84 -7.37
C VAL A 8 4.15 -7.01 -7.97
N GLY A 9 4.01 -7.03 -9.30
CA GLY A 9 2.98 -6.27 -10.01
C GLY A 9 1.56 -6.72 -9.65
N GLN A 10 1.32 -8.03 -9.58
CA GLN A 10 0.03 -8.60 -9.20
C GLN A 10 -0.33 -8.25 -7.75
N GLY A 11 0.60 -8.43 -6.81
CA GLY A 11 0.41 -8.01 -5.42
C GLY A 11 0.07 -6.53 -5.32
N ALA A 12 0.85 -5.67 -6.00
CA ALA A 12 0.63 -4.24 -6.01
C ALA A 12 -0.74 -3.86 -6.58
N ALA A 13 -1.19 -4.54 -7.65
CA ALA A 13 -2.50 -4.30 -8.25
C ALA A 13 -3.65 -4.60 -7.26
N TYR A 14 -3.57 -5.72 -6.51
CA TYR A 14 -4.56 -6.02 -5.47
C TYR A 14 -4.62 -4.95 -4.39
N GLY A 15 -3.46 -4.47 -3.93
CA GLY A 15 -3.43 -3.37 -2.96
C GLY A 15 -3.98 -2.07 -3.53
N LEU A 16 -3.61 -1.73 -4.77
CA LEU A 16 -4.01 -0.48 -5.42
C LEU A 16 -5.52 -0.38 -5.62
N LEU A 17 -6.19 -1.48 -5.98
CA LEU A 17 -7.65 -1.53 -6.15
C LEU A 17 -8.39 -1.02 -4.90
N LEU A 18 -7.84 -1.26 -3.72
CA LEU A 18 -8.42 -0.79 -2.44
C LEU A 18 -7.82 0.55 -2.00
N ALA A 19 -6.52 0.76 -2.24
CA ALA A 19 -5.82 1.94 -1.78
C ALA A 19 -6.20 3.21 -2.57
N ALA A 20 -6.43 3.09 -3.88
CA ALA A 20 -6.79 4.22 -4.74
C ALA A 20 -8.08 4.94 -4.30
N PRO A 21 -9.23 4.26 -4.08
CA PRO A 21 -10.43 4.95 -3.60
C PRO A 21 -10.23 5.56 -2.21
N ALA A 22 -9.53 4.89 -1.29
CA ALA A 22 -9.21 5.44 0.02
C ALA A 22 -8.35 6.72 -0.08
N ALA A 23 -7.38 6.75 -1.00
CA ALA A 23 -6.55 7.91 -1.27
C ALA A 23 -7.35 9.09 -1.86
N ILE A 24 -8.25 8.82 -2.81
CA ILE A 24 -9.13 9.84 -3.39
C ILE A 24 -10.04 10.44 -2.32
N VAL A 25 -10.68 9.59 -1.51
CA VAL A 25 -11.51 10.05 -0.38
C VAL A 25 -10.68 10.86 0.61
N ASN A 26 -9.45 10.44 0.93
CA ASN A 26 -8.54 11.21 1.79
C ASN A 26 -8.27 12.61 1.21
N VAL A 27 -8.00 12.70 -0.10
CA VAL A 27 -7.81 13.98 -0.79
C VAL A 27 -9.06 14.85 -0.68
N VAL A 28 -10.25 14.33 -0.93
CA VAL A 28 -11.50 15.12 -0.80
C VAL A 28 -11.68 15.61 0.65
N LEU A 29 -11.55 14.72 1.63
CA LEU A 29 -11.73 15.05 3.05
C LEU A 29 -10.74 16.08 3.57
N ALA A 30 -9.49 16.03 3.11
CA ALA A 30 -8.47 16.97 3.57
C ALA A 30 -8.67 18.41 3.05
N GLY A 31 -9.58 18.61 2.08
CA GLY A 31 -9.96 19.92 1.56
C GLY A 31 -11.18 20.53 2.24
N GLN A 32 -11.79 19.82 3.19
CA GLN A 32 -12.93 20.32 3.95
C GLN A 32 -12.47 21.17 5.14
N ASP A 33 -13.22 22.24 5.41
CA ASP A 33 -13.07 23.04 6.61
C ASP A 33 -14.39 23.06 7.41
N PRO A 34 -14.39 22.57 8.68
CA PRO A 34 -13.26 22.01 9.42
C PRO A 34 -12.84 20.60 8.95
N LYS A 35 -11.55 20.29 9.06
CA LYS A 35 -11.00 18.98 8.66
C LYS A 35 -11.54 17.82 9.51
N PRO A 36 -12.22 16.83 8.91
CA PRO A 36 -12.79 15.69 9.65
C PRO A 36 -11.70 14.67 10.03
N LYS A 37 -11.02 14.91 11.15
CA LYS A 37 -9.87 14.09 11.62
C LYS A 37 -10.16 12.59 11.69
N ALA A 38 -11.34 12.20 12.17
CA ALA A 38 -11.72 10.79 12.29
C ALA A 38 -11.78 10.10 10.92
N ALA A 39 -12.40 10.74 9.93
CA ALA A 39 -12.51 10.21 8.57
C ALA A 39 -11.13 10.16 7.87
N LEU A 40 -10.28 11.17 8.09
CA LEU A 40 -8.90 11.16 7.60
C LEU A 40 -8.09 9.99 8.18
N ASN A 41 -8.20 9.75 9.49
CA ASN A 41 -7.53 8.61 10.12
C ASN A 41 -8.08 7.27 9.63
N ALA A 42 -9.38 7.19 9.35
CA ALA A 42 -9.99 5.99 8.77
C ALA A 42 -9.45 5.68 7.37
N THR A 43 -9.29 6.70 6.52
CA THR A 43 -8.67 6.52 5.19
C THR A 43 -7.20 6.09 5.30
N LEU A 44 -6.44 6.61 6.28
CA LEU A 44 -5.08 6.13 6.54
C LEU A 44 -5.08 4.64 6.93
N LEU A 45 -5.97 4.23 7.84
CA LEU A 45 -6.08 2.82 8.24
C LEU A 45 -6.45 1.92 7.05
N ALA A 46 -7.37 2.37 6.18
CA ALA A 46 -7.73 1.66 4.96
C ALA A 46 -6.53 1.50 4.00
N LEU A 47 -5.69 2.53 3.86
CA LEU A 47 -4.45 2.44 3.08
C LEU A 47 -3.48 1.41 3.66
N LEU A 48 -3.30 1.39 4.99
CA LEU A 48 -2.43 0.40 5.64
C LEU A 48 -2.93 -1.03 5.43
N ILE A 49 -4.26 -1.25 5.52
CA ILE A 49 -4.88 -2.55 5.22
C ILE A 49 -4.64 -2.93 3.75
N ALA A 50 -4.81 -1.99 2.82
CA ALA A 50 -4.59 -2.23 1.40
C ALA A 50 -3.14 -2.61 1.07
N PHE A 51 -2.15 -1.96 1.71
CA PHE A 51 -0.75 -2.37 1.60
C PHE A 51 -0.49 -3.75 2.22
N GLY A 52 -1.17 -4.06 3.33
CA GLY A 52 -1.19 -5.41 3.89
C GLY A 52 -1.73 -6.46 2.92
N ILE A 53 -2.81 -6.15 2.20
CA ILE A 53 -3.38 -7.04 1.17
C ILE A 53 -2.41 -7.22 0.00
N SER A 54 -1.75 -6.16 -0.44
CA SER A 54 -0.70 -6.24 -1.46
C SER A 54 0.39 -7.25 -1.09
N GLY A 55 0.88 -7.15 0.15
CA GLY A 55 1.87 -8.09 0.69
C GLY A 55 1.34 -9.52 0.77
N PHE A 56 0.17 -9.69 1.37
CA PHE A 56 -0.48 -11.00 1.50
C PHE A 56 -0.63 -11.71 0.15
N MET A 57 -1.12 -10.98 -0.87
CA MET A 57 -1.31 -11.55 -2.20
C MET A 57 0.02 -11.88 -2.88
N ALA A 58 1.02 -10.99 -2.81
CA ALA A 58 2.36 -11.29 -3.32
C ALA A 58 2.98 -12.52 -2.64
N GLY A 59 2.82 -12.64 -1.32
CA GLY A 59 3.29 -13.79 -0.55
C GLY A 59 2.55 -15.08 -0.88
N LYS A 60 1.26 -15.03 -1.20
CA LYS A 60 0.48 -16.19 -1.63
C LYS A 60 0.94 -16.74 -3.00
N ILE A 61 1.49 -15.88 -3.85
CA ILE A 61 1.94 -16.24 -5.21
C ILE A 61 3.45 -16.60 -5.21
N ALA A 62 4.25 -16.00 -4.32
CA ALA A 62 5.71 -16.18 -4.32
C ALA A 62 6.16 -17.52 -3.68
N THR A 63 6.88 -18.35 -4.44
CA THR A 63 7.40 -19.66 -3.98
C THR A 63 8.76 -19.59 -3.25
N GLY A 64 9.57 -18.54 -3.47
CA GLY A 64 10.93 -18.48 -2.92
C GLY A 64 11.22 -17.39 -1.88
N ARG A 65 10.64 -16.19 -2.01
CA ARG A 65 10.97 -15.02 -1.15
C ARG A 65 9.76 -14.12 -0.88
N PRO A 66 8.75 -14.60 -0.14
CA PRO A 66 7.47 -13.89 0.03
C PRO A 66 7.65 -12.49 0.62
N ALA A 67 8.50 -12.32 1.65
CA ALA A 67 8.71 -11.02 2.29
C ALA A 67 9.28 -9.95 1.35
N ALA A 68 10.23 -10.31 0.47
CA ALA A 68 10.84 -9.37 -0.46
C ALA A 68 9.88 -8.96 -1.58
N HIS A 69 9.12 -9.92 -2.14
CA HIS A 69 8.09 -9.62 -3.13
C HIS A 69 6.97 -8.77 -2.53
N GLY A 70 6.57 -9.09 -1.30
CA GLY A 70 5.63 -8.31 -0.52
C GLY A 70 6.03 -6.86 -0.30
N ALA A 71 7.23 -6.66 0.23
CA ALA A 71 7.77 -5.33 0.48
C ALA A 71 7.74 -4.47 -0.80
N LEU A 72 8.22 -5.04 -1.92
CA LEU A 72 8.22 -4.36 -3.21
C LEU A 72 6.80 -4.12 -3.73
N ALA A 73 5.89 -5.08 -3.59
CA ALA A 73 4.50 -4.91 -4.00
C ALA A 73 3.83 -3.76 -3.24
N GLY A 74 3.99 -3.73 -1.91
CA GLY A 74 3.49 -2.65 -1.06
C GLY A 74 4.11 -1.29 -1.40
N LEU A 75 5.42 -1.25 -1.68
CA LEU A 75 6.11 -0.02 -2.08
C LEU A 75 5.63 0.50 -3.45
N VAL A 76 5.41 -0.38 -4.42
CA VAL A 76 4.86 -0.01 -5.73
C VAL A 76 3.42 0.51 -5.59
N ALA A 77 2.57 -0.18 -4.83
CA ALA A 77 1.21 0.30 -4.55
C ALA A 77 1.22 1.67 -3.85
N PHE A 78 2.11 1.85 -2.87
CA PHE A 78 2.31 3.13 -2.19
C PHE A 78 2.76 4.23 -3.17
N ALA A 79 3.73 3.96 -4.04
CA ALA A 79 4.20 4.95 -5.00
C ALA A 79 3.07 5.46 -5.90
N LEU A 80 2.19 4.57 -6.37
CA LEU A 80 1.02 4.93 -7.18
C LEU A 80 -0.01 5.75 -6.40
N VAL A 81 -0.29 5.38 -5.14
CA VAL A 81 -1.14 6.16 -4.23
C VAL A 81 -0.53 7.52 -3.92
N GLN A 82 0.79 7.60 -3.79
CA GLN A 82 1.50 8.83 -3.48
C GLN A 82 1.36 9.86 -4.59
N VAL A 83 1.22 9.43 -5.86
CA VAL A 83 0.89 10.32 -6.99
C VAL A 83 -0.45 11.01 -6.75
N ILE A 84 -1.49 10.27 -6.34
CA ILE A 84 -2.81 10.83 -6.01
C ILE A 84 -2.69 11.85 -4.88
N GLY A 85 -1.98 11.49 -3.80
CA GLY A 85 -1.78 12.37 -2.65
C GLY A 85 -0.98 13.64 -2.98
N VAL A 86 0.01 13.55 -3.87
CA VAL A 86 0.78 14.72 -4.34
C VAL A 86 -0.08 15.64 -5.18
N LEU A 87 -0.82 15.10 -6.16
CA LEU A 87 -1.74 15.90 -6.98
C LEU A 87 -2.78 16.62 -6.13
N GLY A 88 -3.38 15.91 -5.17
CA GLY A 88 -4.36 16.50 -4.26
C GLY A 88 -3.76 17.52 -3.28
N ARG A 89 -2.45 17.51 -3.02
CA ARG A 89 -1.80 18.56 -2.22
C ARG A 89 -1.51 19.80 -3.07
N LEU A 90 -1.03 19.60 -4.30
CA LEU A 90 -0.78 20.70 -5.25
C LEU A 90 -2.05 21.50 -5.53
N ASP A 91 -3.19 20.83 -5.72
CA ASP A 91 -4.50 21.45 -5.95
C ASP A 91 -4.96 22.38 -4.80
N ARG A 92 -4.46 22.15 -3.58
CA ARG A 92 -4.80 22.95 -2.39
C ARG A 92 -3.65 23.84 -1.91
N GLU A 93 -2.64 24.02 -2.75
CA GLU A 93 -1.42 24.78 -2.42
C GLU A 93 -0.74 24.28 -1.12
N ALA A 94 -0.90 23.00 -0.81
CA ALA A 94 -0.37 22.38 0.40
C ALA A 94 1.05 21.84 0.16
N GLY A 95 1.92 22.00 1.17
CA GLY A 95 3.31 21.56 1.10
C GLY A 95 3.49 20.04 0.97
N ILE A 96 4.54 19.63 0.26
CA ILE A 96 4.98 18.23 0.12
C ILE A 96 6.13 17.99 1.11
N SER A 97 5.98 17.01 2.00
CA SER A 97 7.02 16.64 2.98
C SER A 97 7.71 15.35 2.54
N ILE A 98 8.94 15.46 2.04
CA ILE A 98 9.77 14.32 1.64
C ILE A 98 10.00 13.34 2.81
N PRO A 99 10.34 13.80 4.04
CA PRO A 99 10.50 12.88 5.17
C PRO A 99 9.22 12.07 5.46
N GLN A 100 8.04 12.70 5.36
CA GLN A 100 6.77 12.00 5.57
C GLN A 100 6.53 10.92 4.51
N ILE A 101 6.87 11.19 3.24
CA ILE A 101 6.75 10.23 2.14
C ILE A 101 7.66 9.01 2.39
N VAL A 102 8.91 9.25 2.79
CA VAL A 102 9.87 8.17 3.07
C VAL A 102 9.41 7.30 4.24
N VAL A 103 8.93 7.91 5.33
CA VAL A 103 8.39 7.18 6.48
C VAL A 103 7.17 6.35 6.09
N LEU A 104 6.19 6.93 5.38
CA LEU A 104 4.99 6.21 4.94
C LEU A 104 5.31 5.07 3.95
N GLY A 105 6.24 5.30 3.02
CA GLY A 105 6.69 4.26 2.10
C GLY A 105 7.38 3.09 2.82
N SER A 106 8.16 3.40 3.87
CA SER A 106 8.80 2.39 4.71
C SER A 106 7.78 1.59 5.52
N VAL A 107 6.75 2.25 6.06
CA VAL A 107 5.63 1.60 6.76
C VAL A 107 4.84 0.70 5.79
N ALA A 108 4.54 1.17 4.58
CA ALA A 108 3.84 0.38 3.57
C ALA A 108 4.63 -0.88 3.19
N ALA A 109 5.94 -0.74 2.93
CA ALA A 109 6.82 -1.86 2.65
C ALA A 109 6.91 -2.84 3.83
N GLY A 110 7.03 -2.33 5.06
CA GLY A 110 7.12 -3.15 6.27
C GLY A 110 5.85 -3.95 6.54
N ILE A 111 4.67 -3.33 6.44
CA ILE A 111 3.38 -4.00 6.59
C ILE A 111 3.21 -5.07 5.52
N ALA A 112 3.48 -4.74 4.25
CA ALA A 112 3.37 -5.69 3.16
C ALA A 112 4.35 -6.87 3.32
N ALA A 113 5.58 -6.62 3.75
CA ALA A 113 6.54 -7.69 4.05
C ALA A 113 6.02 -8.62 5.16
N ALA A 114 5.47 -8.05 6.24
CA ALA A 114 4.94 -8.81 7.37
C ALA A 114 3.73 -9.69 6.98
N THR A 115 2.78 -9.15 6.21
CA THR A 115 1.60 -9.89 5.78
C THR A 115 1.89 -10.94 4.71
N SER A 116 3.00 -10.80 3.97
CA SER A 116 3.41 -11.79 2.95
C SER A 116 3.70 -13.17 3.54
N GLY A 117 4.23 -13.23 4.76
CA GLY A 117 4.43 -14.49 5.46
C GLY A 117 3.11 -15.23 5.74
N LEU A 118 2.03 -14.49 6.00
CA LEU A 118 0.69 -15.06 6.17
C LEU A 118 0.13 -15.59 4.84
N GLY A 119 0.35 -14.86 3.74
CA GLY A 119 -0.03 -15.29 2.40
C GLY A 119 0.66 -16.60 1.98
N ALA A 120 1.98 -16.66 2.17
CA ALA A 120 2.77 -17.85 1.84
C ALA A 120 2.34 -19.08 2.64
N LYS A 121 2.10 -18.93 3.95
CA LYS A 121 1.59 -20.02 4.80
C LYS A 121 0.23 -20.55 4.34
N ARG A 122 -0.62 -19.69 3.79
CA ARG A 122 -1.94 -20.08 3.32
C ARG A 122 -1.87 -20.86 2.00
N HIS A 123 -0.99 -20.45 1.08
CA HIS A 123 -0.74 -21.18 -0.16
C HIS A 123 -0.29 -22.62 0.11
N LEU A 124 0.66 -22.82 1.02
CA LEU A 124 1.14 -24.16 1.43
C LEU A 124 0.07 -25.06 2.09
N ARG A 125 -1.05 -24.50 2.56
CA ARG A 125 -2.19 -25.28 3.08
C ARG A 125 -3.20 -25.62 2.00
N GLU A 126 -3.23 -24.85 0.91
CA GLU A 126 -4.16 -25.01 -0.19
C GLU A 126 -3.60 -25.95 -1.27
N GLU A 127 -2.28 -26.19 -1.30
CA GLU A 127 -1.62 -27.23 -2.10
C GLU A 127 -1.46 -28.54 -1.28
N PRO A 128 -2.17 -29.63 -1.60
CA PRO A 128 -2.09 -30.93 -0.90
C PRO A 128 -0.84 -31.75 -1.23
#